data_AF-A0AAJ2TFW3-F1
#
_entry.id   AF-A0AAJ2TFW3-F1
#
_cell.length_a   1.000
_cell.length_b   1.000
_cell.length_c   1.000
_cell.angle_alpha   90.00
_cell.angle_beta   90.00
_cell.angle_gamma   90.00
#
_symmetry.space_group_name_H-M   'P 1'
#
loop_
_entity.id
_entity.type
_entity.pdbx_description
1 polymer ?
#
loop_
_entity_poly.entity_id
_entity_poly.type
_entity_poly.pdbx_seq_one_letter_code
_entity_poly.pdbx_strand_id
1 'polypeptide(L)' 'MYEIMHVGVPVTEPVLEEFYAEGLKVHISGPNNNPFKFEYLRFEEGTPPSS' A
#
# COMPACT_ATOMS: atom_id res chain seq x y z
N MET A 1 22.33 -10.51 8.13
CA MET A 1 21.50 -9.34 7.79
C MET A 1 20.74 -9.72 6.54
N TYR A 2 19.40 -9.73 6.57
CA TYR A 2 18.60 -9.98 5.38
C TYR A 2 18.39 -8.65 4.67
N GLU A 3 18.58 -8.62 3.35
CA GLU A 3 18.08 -7.53 2.54
C GLU A 3 16.60 -7.80 2.28
N ILE A 4 15.74 -6.91 2.77
CA ILE A 4 14.29 -7.00 2.57
C ILE A 4 13.94 -6.01 1.48
N MET A 5 13.37 -6.51 0.39
CA MET A 5 12.80 -5.67 -0.65
C MET A 5 11.38 -5.29 -0.24
N HIS A 6 11.13 -4.00 -0.01
CA HIS A 6 9.78 -3.46 0.19
C HIS A 6 9.21 -3.09 -1.18
N VAL A 7 8.11 -3.73 -1.56
CA VAL A 7 7.39 -3.46 -2.81
C VAL A 7 5.99 -2.95 -2.49
N GLY A 8 5.71 -1.72 -2.91
CA GLY A 8 4.37 -1.12 -2.90
C GLY A 8 3.75 -1.15 -4.29
N VAL A 9 2.49 -1.59 -4.39
CA VAL A 9 1.72 -1.69 -5.63
C VAL A 9 0.57 -0.69 -5.56
N PRO A 10 0.54 0.35 -6.42
CA PRO A 10 -0.57 1.27 -6.47
C PRO A 10 -1.82 0.59 -7.06
N VAL A 11 -2.97 0.82 -6.45
CA VAL A 11 -4.26 0.27 -6.88
C VAL A 11 -5.36 1.33 -6.82
N THR A 12 -6.42 1.16 -7.59
CA THR A 12 -7.58 2.05 -7.59
C THR A 12 -8.78 1.47 -6.82
N GLU A 13 -8.78 0.17 -6.57
CA GLU A 13 -9.83 -0.55 -5.84
C GLU A 13 -9.23 -1.31 -4.65
N PRO A 14 -9.97 -1.51 -3.55
CA PRO A 14 -9.49 -2.31 -2.41
C PRO A 14 -9.22 -3.75 -2.84
N VAL A 15 -8.00 -4.23 -2.59
CA VAL A 15 -7.60 -5.62 -2.89
C VAL A 15 -7.76 -6.52 -1.67
N LEU A 16 -7.49 -5.97 -0.48
CA LEU A 16 -7.54 -6.66 0.81
C LEU A 16 -8.11 -5.71 1.88
N GLU A 17 -8.24 -6.21 3.11
CA GLU A 17 -8.51 -5.36 4.26
C GLU A 17 -7.40 -4.31 4.41
N GLU A 18 -7.83 -3.06 4.46
CA GLU A 18 -6.98 -1.89 4.43
C GLU A 18 -7.22 -1.00 5.66
N PHE A 19 -6.18 -0.30 6.10
CA PHE A 19 -6.30 0.79 7.07
C PHE A 19 -5.95 2.11 6.39
N TYR A 20 -6.52 3.21 6.88
CA TYR A 20 -6.27 4.53 6.34
C TYR A 20 -5.12 5.23 7.08
N ALA A 21 -4.13 5.71 6.34
CA ALA A 21 -3.01 6.49 6.87
C ALA A 21 -3.23 7.99 6.59
N GLU A 22 -3.84 8.71 7.54
CA GLU A 22 -4.28 10.10 7.35
C GLU A 22 -3.17 11.05 6.87
N GLY A 23 -1.95 10.92 7.42
CA GLY A 23 -0.83 11.78 7.05
C GLY A 23 -0.34 11.62 5.61
N LEU A 24 -0.71 10.51 4.96
CA LEU A 24 -0.34 10.18 3.58
C LEU A 24 -1.54 10.14 2.63
N LYS A 25 -2.77 10.29 3.16
CA LYS A 25 -4.02 10.19 2.38
C LYS A 25 -4.09 8.94 1.51
N VAL A 26 -3.75 7.80 2.10
CA VAL A 26 -3.64 6.52 1.41
C VAL A 26 -4.29 5.41 2.25
N HIS A 27 -5.02 4.52 1.59
CA HIS A 27 -5.45 3.26 2.18
C HIS A 27 -4.39 2.19 1.90
N ILE A 28 -3.98 1.47 2.94
CA ILE A 28 -2.87 0.53 2.91
C ILE A 28 -3.36 -0.87 3.28
N SER A 29 -3.10 -1.83 2.40
CA SER A 29 -3.14 -3.26 2.74
C SER A 29 -1.71 -3.75 2.99
N GLY A 30 -1.40 -4.10 4.23
CA GLY A 30 -0.04 -4.47 4.63
C GLY A 30 0.45 -5.82 4.06
N PRO A 31 1.77 -6.06 4.06
CA PRO A 31 2.39 -7.24 3.46
C PRO A 31 2.04 -8.55 4.18
N ASN A 32 1.54 -8.47 5.42
CA ASN A 32 1.14 -9.66 6.17
C ASN A 32 -0.14 -10.30 5.64
N ASN A 33 -0.88 -9.59 4.79
CA ASN A 33 -2.24 -9.95 4.41
C ASN A 33 -2.29 -10.72 3.07
N ASN A 34 -1.15 -11.03 2.45
CA ASN A 34 -1.07 -11.80 1.20
C ASN A 34 0.20 -12.69 1.11
N PRO A 35 0.19 -13.76 0.30
CA PRO A 35 1.31 -14.69 0.17
C PRO A 35 2.55 -14.09 -0.52
N PHE A 36 2.39 -13.01 -1.27
CA PHE A 36 3.49 -12.35 -2.01
C PHE A 36 4.17 -11.23 -1.21
N LYS A 37 3.66 -10.92 -0.01
CA LYS A 37 4.18 -9.85 0.87
C LYS A 37 4.19 -8.46 0.20
N PHE A 38 3.27 -8.20 -0.71
CA PHE A 38 3.10 -6.87 -1.29
C PHE A 38 2.32 -5.94 -0.37
N GLU A 39 2.66 -4.66 -0.40
CA GLU A 39 1.84 -3.60 0.16
C GLU A 39 0.98 -3.00 -0.95
N TYR A 40 -0.34 -3.00 -0.80
CA TYR A 40 -1.23 -2.33 -1.76
C TYR A 40 -1.55 -0.93 -1.27
N LEU A 41 -1.37 0.06 -2.14
CA LEU A 41 -1.50 1.48 -1.83
C LEU A 41 -2.60 2.09 -2.70
N ARG A 42 -3.72 2.47 -2.08
CA ARG A 42 -4.82 3.14 -2.75
C ARG A 42 -4.86 4.60 -2.33
N PHE A 43 -4.30 5.45 -3.19
CA PHE A 43 -4.24 6.89 -2.97
C PHE A 43 -5.63 7.52 -3.18
N GLU A 44 -5.91 8.59 -2.46
CA GLU A 44 -7.05 9.44 -2.79
C GLU A 44 -6.90 10.05 -4.19
N GLU A 45 -8.03 10.24 -4.87
CA GLU A 45 -8.05 10.86 -6.19
C GLU A 45 -7.37 12.25 -6.15
N GLY A 46 -6.49 12.50 -7.11
CA GLY A 46 -5.70 13.74 -7.17
C GLY A 46 -4.50 13.79 -6.22
N THR A 47 -4.23 12.75 -5.43
CA THR A 47 -3.00 12.62 -4.64
C THR A 47 -1.95 11.82 -5.42
N PRO A 48 -0.84 12.43 -5.85
CA PRO A 48 0.20 11.69 -6.53
C PRO A 48 0.90 10.73 -5.55
N PRO A 49 1.26 9.50 -5.97
CA PRO A 49 2.20 8.70 -5.19
C PRO A 49 3.49 9.51 -5.05
N SER A 50 3.98 9.67 -3.81
CA SER A 50 5.16 10.48 -3.51
C SER A 50 6.33 10.02 -4.38
N SER A 51 6.71 10.85 -5.34
CA SER A 51 7.88 10.68 -6.22
C SER A 51 9.17 11.00 -5.49
#